data_AF-A0A8J7N2P2-F1
#
_entry.id   AF-A0A8J7N2P2-F1
#
_cell.length_a   1.000
_cell.length_b   1.000
_cell.length_c   1.000
_cell.angle_alpha   90.00
_cell.angle_beta   90.00
_cell.angle_gamma   90.00
#
_symmetry.space_group_name_H-M   'P 1'
#
loop_
_entity.id
_entity.type
_entity.pdbx_description
1 polymer ?
#
loop_
_entity_poly.entity_id
_entity_poly.type
_entity_poly.pdbx_seq_one_letter_code
_entity_poly.pdbx_strand_id
1 'polypeptide(L)'
;MCVLEFFRRHALLRFMLAHCLVGIAAGWGFVAGLLALDIGGLAGLVFGSDEPALALALLLFGTAITFGSVAMGGAIMNLGGDR
;
A
#
# COMPACT_ATOMS: atom_id res chain seq x y z
N MET A 1 -0.73 12.61 22.09
CA MET A 1 -0.35 11.31 22.71
C MET A 1 -1.52 10.33 22.85
N CYS A 2 -2.76 10.70 22.50
CA CYS A 2 -3.93 9.80 22.56
C CYS A 2 -3.95 8.71 21.47
N VAL A 3 -3.49 9.03 20.24
CA VAL A 3 -3.56 8.11 19.08
C VAL A 3 -2.66 6.88 19.22
N LEU A 4 -1.42 7.05 19.68
CA LEU A 4 -0.48 5.95 19.88
C LEU A 4 -0.90 5.03 21.04
N GLU A 5 -1.51 5.55 22.10
CA GLU A 5 -2.08 4.72 23.17
C GLU A 5 -3.35 3.98 22.73
N PHE A 6 -4.20 4.63 21.93
CA PHE A 6 -5.37 4.00 21.32
C PHE A 6 -4.97 2.81 20.44
N PHE A 7 -4.02 2.98 19.54
CA PHE A 7 -3.47 1.86 18.75
C PHE A 7 -2.80 0.78 19.61
N ARG A 8 -2.19 1.16 20.75
CA ARG A 8 -1.53 0.21 21.64
C ARG A 8 -2.52 -0.66 22.42
N ARG A 9 -3.70 -0.14 22.78
CA ARG A 9 -4.74 -0.90 23.49
C ARG A 9 -5.59 -1.78 22.57
N HIS A 10 -5.75 -1.45 21.29
CA HIS A 10 -6.59 -2.20 20.38
C HIS A 10 -5.78 -3.16 19.50
N ALA A 11 -5.69 -4.43 19.91
CA ALA A 11 -4.93 -5.48 19.23
C ALA A 11 -5.32 -5.65 17.75
N LEU A 12 -6.62 -5.52 17.41
CA LEU A 12 -7.12 -5.59 16.03
C LEU A 12 -6.61 -4.44 15.16
N LEU A 13 -6.61 -3.21 15.67
CA LEU A 13 -6.12 -2.05 14.93
C LEU A 13 -4.62 -2.17 14.65
N ARG A 14 -3.85 -2.68 15.62
CA ARG A 14 -2.42 -2.99 15.42
C ARG A 14 -2.21 -4.07 14.36
N PHE A 15 -3.01 -5.13 14.39
CA PHE A 15 -2.97 -6.21 13.40
C PHE A 15 -3.28 -5.72 11.98
N MET A 16 -4.32 -4.89 11.85
CA MET A 16 -4.72 -4.26 10.59
C MET A 16 -3.62 -3.35 10.04
N LEU A 17 -3.03 -2.50 10.88
CA LEU A 17 -1.93 -1.62 10.47
C LEU A 17 -0.71 -2.38 9.99
N ALA A 18 -0.35 -3.48 10.66
CA ALA A 18 0.77 -4.31 10.23
C ALA A 18 0.52 -4.87 8.81
N HIS A 19 -0.67 -5.41 8.55
CA HIS A 19 -1.03 -5.92 7.22
C HIS A 19 -1.16 -4.82 6.17
N CYS A 20 -1.67 -3.65 6.56
CA CYS A 20 -1.73 -2.48 5.69
C CYS A 20 -0.33 -2.07 5.23
N LEU A 21 0.64 -1.98 6.15
CA LEU A 21 2.03 -1.66 5.81
C LEU A 21 2.67 -2.70 4.90
N VAL A 22 2.40 -3.99 5.12
CA VAL A 22 2.85 -5.07 4.23
C VAL A 22 2.24 -4.92 2.83
N GLY A 23 0.94 -4.63 2.74
CA GLY A 23 0.27 -4.37 1.46
C GLY A 23 0.85 -3.16 0.74
N ILE A 24 1.07 -2.04 1.44
CA ILE A 24 1.69 -0.84 0.87
C ILE A 24 3.08 -1.15 0.33
N ALA A 25 3.92 -1.85 1.11
CA ALA A 25 5.26 -2.23 0.68
C ALA A 25 5.24 -3.12 -0.57
N ALA A 26 4.31 -4.07 -0.64
CA ALA A 26 4.12 -4.90 -1.83
C ALA A 26 3.65 -4.08 -3.04
N GLY A 27 2.70 -3.16 -2.85
CA GLY A 27 2.20 -2.26 -3.89
C GLY A 27 3.29 -1.33 -4.44
N TRP A 28 4.14 -0.77 -3.58
CA TRP A 28 5.29 0.03 -4.01
C TRP A 28 6.36 -0.80 -4.71
N GLY A 29 6.62 -2.03 -4.25
CA GLY A 29 7.47 -2.98 -4.97
C GLY A 29 6.93 -3.29 -6.38
N PHE A 30 5.61 -3.45 -6.51
CA PHE A 30 4.95 -3.64 -7.80
C PHE A 30 5.12 -2.42 -8.72
N VAL A 31 4.86 -1.20 -8.22
CA VAL A 31 5.09 0.04 -8.98
C VAL A 31 6.56 0.19 -9.40
N ALA A 32 7.50 -0.09 -8.49
CA ALA A 32 8.92 -0.05 -8.81
C ALA A 32 9.27 -1.04 -9.94
N GLY A 33 8.70 -2.25 -9.92
CA GLY A 33 8.84 -3.21 -11.01
C GLY A 33 8.27 -2.72 -12.34
N LEU A 34 7.07 -2.12 -12.32
CA LEU A 34 6.44 -1.54 -13.52
C LEU A 34 7.30 -0.44 -14.14
N LEU A 35 7.85 0.44 -13.31
CA LEU A 35 8.71 1.55 -13.76
C LEU A 35 10.08 1.05 -14.24
N ALA A 36 10.70 0.09 -13.54
CA ALA A 36 12.00 -0.45 -13.92
C ALA A 36 11.96 -1.20 -15.27
N LEU A 37 10.85 -1.86 -15.55
CA LEU A 37 10.63 -2.61 -16.80
C LEU A 37 9.97 -1.76 -17.90
N ASP A 38 9.64 -0.50 -17.60
CA ASP A 38 8.88 0.41 -18.45
C ASP A 38 7.64 -0.23 -19.11
N ILE A 39 6.87 -0.98 -18.29
CA ILE A 39 5.74 -1.76 -18.80
C ILE A 39 4.70 -0.82 -19.40
N GLY A 40 4.44 -0.97 -20.70
CA GLY A 40 3.50 -0.12 -21.43
C GLY A 40 3.96 1.34 -21.55
N GLY A 41 5.26 1.64 -21.38
CA GLY A 41 5.79 3.00 -21.42
C GLY A 41 5.47 3.81 -20.16
N LEU A 42 5.11 3.15 -19.05
CA LEU A 42 4.67 3.83 -17.83
C LEU A 42 5.76 4.72 -17.22
N ALA A 43 7.03 4.33 -17.28
CA ALA A 43 8.11 5.17 -16.78
C ALA A 43 8.27 6.41 -17.64
N GLY A 44 8.18 6.26 -18.96
CA GLY A 44 8.15 7.38 -19.91
C GLY A 44 7.00 8.36 -19.63
N LEU A 45 5.80 7.83 -19.36
CA LEU A 45 4.61 8.64 -19.03
C LEU A 45 4.76 9.40 -17.72
N VAL A 46 5.25 8.74 -16.67
CA VAL A 46 5.40 9.35 -15.34
C VAL A 46 6.50 10.41 -15.37
N PHE A 47 7.69 10.07 -15.85
CA PHE A 47 8.85 10.97 -15.82
C PHE A 47 8.86 12.01 -16.94
N GLY A 48 8.09 11.80 -18.02
CA GLY A 48 7.90 12.77 -19.10
C GLY A 48 6.75 13.75 -18.88
N SER A 49 5.97 13.62 -17.80
CA SER A 49 4.89 14.56 -17.48
C SER A 49 5.45 15.92 -17.01
N ASP A 50 4.64 16.98 -17.12
CA ASP A 50 5.01 18.31 -16.63
C ASP A 50 5.30 18.31 -15.11
N GLU A 51 4.63 17.41 -14.37
CA GLU A 51 4.72 17.32 -12.91
C GLU A 51 4.96 15.87 -12.44
N PRO A 52 6.18 15.33 -12.66
CA PRO A 52 6.47 13.91 -12.46
C PRO A 52 6.37 13.48 -11.00
N ALA A 53 6.65 14.40 -10.07
CA ALA A 53 6.50 14.15 -8.65
C ALA A 53 5.03 13.91 -8.26
N LEU A 54 4.09 14.68 -8.83
CA LEU A 54 2.67 14.50 -8.59
C LEU A 54 2.17 13.21 -9.23
N ALA A 55 2.57 12.92 -10.47
CA ALA A 55 2.22 11.68 -11.15
C ALA A 55 2.68 10.45 -10.35
N LEU A 56 3.94 10.46 -9.88
CA LEU A 56 4.48 9.39 -9.06
C LEU A 56 3.76 9.29 -7.70
N ALA A 57 3.46 10.43 -7.06
CA ALA A 57 2.73 10.45 -5.80
C ALA A 57 1.33 9.85 -5.94
N LEU A 58 0.58 10.21 -6.99
CA LEU A 58 -0.74 9.65 -7.27
C LEU A 58 -0.68 8.15 -7.54
N LEU A 59 0.31 7.70 -8.31
CA LEU A 59 0.53 6.29 -8.61
C LEU A 59 0.83 5.47 -7.36
N LEU A 60 1.80 5.93 -6.53
CA LEU A 60 2.16 5.28 -5.27
C LEU A 60 1.05 5.33 -4.24
N PHE A 61 0.26 6.41 -4.22
CA PHE A 61 -0.85 6.58 -3.29
C PHE A 61 -2.04 5.68 -3.64
N GLY A 62 -2.46 5.66 -4.92
CA GLY A 62 -3.55 4.79 -5.38
C GLY A 62 -3.23 3.31 -5.18
N THR A 63 -1.98 2.91 -5.48
CA THR A 63 -1.52 1.53 -5.23
C THR A 63 -1.40 1.22 -3.75
N ALA A 64 -0.92 2.15 -2.92
CA ALA A 64 -0.89 1.99 -1.47
C ALA A 64 -2.28 1.72 -0.88
N ILE A 65 -3.30 2.48 -1.29
CA ILE A 65 -4.68 2.25 -0.85
C ILE A 65 -5.18 0.88 -1.30
N THR A 66 -4.95 0.53 -2.57
CA THR A 66 -5.45 -0.71 -3.16
C THR A 66 -4.84 -1.94 -2.50
N PHE A 67 -3.51 -2.06 -2.50
CA PHE A 67 -2.82 -3.21 -1.93
C PHE A 67 -2.93 -3.24 -0.40
N GLY A 68 -2.89 -2.09 0.27
CA GLY A 68 -3.09 -1.99 1.72
C GLY A 68 -4.48 -2.52 2.12
N SER A 69 -5.52 -2.15 1.38
CA SER A 69 -6.89 -2.63 1.60
C SER A 69 -7.02 -4.13 1.37
N VAL A 70 -6.45 -4.67 0.27
CA VAL A 70 -6.47 -6.11 -0.02
C VAL A 70 -5.76 -6.92 1.08
N ALA A 71 -4.57 -6.48 1.52
CA ALA A 71 -3.84 -7.15 2.59
C ALA A 71 -4.60 -7.14 3.92
N MET A 72 -5.21 -6.01 4.27
CA MET A 72 -6.08 -5.88 5.44
C MET A 72 -7.31 -6.80 5.35
N GLY A 73 -8.00 -6.79 4.21
CA GLY A 73 -9.18 -7.63 3.98
C GLY A 73 -8.87 -9.12 4.06
N GLY A 74 -7.77 -9.56 3.43
CA GLY A 74 -7.30 -10.94 3.51
C GLY A 74 -6.95 -11.35 4.95
N ALA A 75 -6.34 -10.45 5.72
CA ALA A 75 -6.02 -10.70 7.12
C ALA A 75 -7.29 -10.90 7.97
N ILE A 76 -8.33 -10.09 7.76
CA ILE A 76 -9.65 -10.25 8.42
C ILE A 76 -10.31 -11.57 8.03
N MET A 77 -10.28 -11.93 6.74
CA MET A 77 -10.88 -13.19 6.29
C MET A 77 -10.15 -14.40 6.88
N ASN A 78 -8.84 -14.29 7.14
CA ASN A 78 -8.05 -15.35 7.75
C ASN A 78 -8.18 -15.42 9.29
N LEU A 79 -8.62 -14.35 9.96
CA LEU A 79 -8.85 -14.33 11.42
C LEU A 79 -9.87 -15.39 11.88
N GLY A 80 -10.80 -15.81 11.00
CA GLY A 80 -11.81 -16.82 11.30
C GLY A 80 -11.39 -18.27 11.02
N GLY A 81 -10.23 -18.48 10.39
CA GLY A 81 -9.72 -19.79 9.99
C GLY A 81 -8.87 -20.49 11.06
N ASP A 82 -8.57 -19.82 12.18
CA ASP A 82 -7.82 -20.39 13.30
C ASP A 82 -8.76 -21.02 14.34
N ARG A 83 -9.49 -22.06 13.90
CA ARG A 83 -10.29 -22.95 14.75
C ARG A 83 -10.27 -24.38 14.23
#